data_AF-A0AAD9UI24-F1
#
_entry.id   AF-A0AAD9UI24-F1
#
_cell.length_a   1.000
_cell.length_b   1.000
_cell.length_c   1.000
_cell.angle_alpha   90.00
_cell.angle_beta   90.00
_cell.angle_gamma   90.00
#
_symmetry.space_group_name_H-M   'P 1'
#
loop_
_entity.id
_entity.type
_entity.pdbx_description
1 polymer ?
#
loop_
_entity_poly.entity_id
_entity_poly.type
_entity_poly.pdbx_seq_one_letter_code
_entity_poly.pdbx_strand_id
1 'polypeptide(L)'
;MVEDLRRQFSDLINMVDGLHAIVVTDREGVPVLKVADEKATPVTALRLKFLSTSGTTLDQASKLGLSTNRTIVSMYSNYQV
;
A
#
# COMPACT_ATOMS: atom_id res chain seq x y z
N MET A 1 19.92 8.63 -6.24
CA MET A 1 18.65 9.33 -5.92
C MET A 1 17.48 8.37 -5.76
N VAL A 2 17.00 7.69 -6.80
CA VAL A 2 15.89 6.71 -6.67
C VAL A 2 16.31 5.46 -5.88
N GLU A 3 17.55 5.02 -6.07
CA GLU A 3 18.13 3.87 -5.39
C GLU A 3 18.35 4.15 -3.90
N ASP A 4 18.68 5.39 -3.55
CA ASP A 4 18.79 5.82 -2.16
C ASP A 4 17.41 5.83 -1.48
N LEU A 5 16.37 6.27 -2.20
CA LEU A 5 14.99 6.21 -1.72
C LEU A 5 14.53 4.76 -1.53
N ARG A 6 14.83 3.86 -2.48
CA ARG A 6 14.56 2.42 -2.32
C ARG A 6 15.26 1.87 -1.08
N ARG A 7 16.54 2.19 -0.86
CA ARG A 7 17.30 1.75 0.31
C ARG A 7 16.64 2.22 1.60
N GLN A 8 16.27 3.49 1.69
CA GLN A 8 15.57 4.03 2.86
C GLN A 8 14.25 3.30 3.14
N PHE A 9 13.44 3.04 2.11
CA PHE A 9 12.19 2.30 2.27
C PHE A 9 12.41 0.83 2.64
N SER A 10 13.48 0.19 2.17
CA SER A 10 13.88 -1.14 2.64
C SER A 10 14.24 -1.14 4.13
N ASP A 11 14.92 -0.10 4.61
CA ASP A 11 15.24 0.04 6.03
C ASP A 11 13.95 0.23 6.86
N LEU A 12 12.96 0.98 6.34
CA LEU A 12 11.65 1.15 7.00
C LEU A 12 10.89 -0.17 7.18
N ILE A 13 10.95 -1.08 6.20
CA ILE A 13 10.31 -2.39 6.28
C ILE A 13 10.82 -3.17 7.51
N ASN A 14 12.12 -3.10 7.79
CA ASN A 14 12.72 -3.82 8.91
C ASN A 14 12.44 -3.20 10.29
N MET A 15 11.88 -1.99 10.35
CA MET A 15 11.56 -1.32 11.62
C MET A 15 10.23 -1.76 12.22
N VAL A 16 9.33 -2.34 11.44
CA VAL A 16 8.01 -2.79 11.89
C VAL A 16 7.90 -4.28 11.66
N ASP A 17 7.79 -5.04 12.75
CA ASP A 17 7.61 -6.49 12.67
C ASP A 17 6.31 -6.83 11.91
N GLY A 18 6.39 -7.74 10.96
CA GLY A 18 5.29 -8.11 10.07
C GLY A 18 4.97 -7.10 8.94
N LEU A 19 5.74 -6.04 8.76
CA LEU A 19 5.63 -5.20 7.55
C LEU A 19 6.34 -5.90 6.39
N HIS A 20 5.60 -6.26 5.34
CA HIS A 20 6.14 -7.03 4.24
C HIS A 20 6.38 -6.22 2.97
N ALA A 21 5.63 -5.14 2.76
CA ALA A 21 5.78 -4.31 1.57
C ALA A 21 5.37 -2.86 1.82
N ILE A 22 6.03 -1.96 1.11
CA ILE A 22 5.63 -0.55 0.95
C ILE A 22 5.56 -0.25 -0.54
N VAL A 23 4.41 0.24 -0.98
CA VAL A 23 4.17 0.59 -2.38
C VAL A 23 3.63 2.00 -2.45
N VAL A 24 4.29 2.85 -3.22
CA VAL A 24 3.82 4.19 -3.54
C VAL A 24 3.29 4.14 -4.97
N THR A 25 2.00 4.42 -5.13
CA THR A 25 1.32 4.39 -6.42
C THR A 25 0.66 5.72 -6.74
N ASP A 26 0.28 5.89 -8.00
CA ASP A 26 -0.79 6.83 -8.36
C ASP A 26 -2.18 6.28 -7.97
N ARG A 27 -3.23 7.02 -8.35
CA ARG A 27 -4.63 6.67 -8.08
C ARG A 27 -5.09 5.40 -8.80
N GLU A 28 -4.48 5.06 -9.93
CA GLU A 28 -4.80 3.89 -10.74
C GLU A 28 -3.98 2.66 -10.32
N GLY A 29 -3.18 2.76 -9.25
CA GLY A 29 -2.38 1.67 -8.73
C GLY A 29 -1.08 1.43 -9.51
N VAL A 30 -0.65 2.37 -10.37
CA VAL A 30 0.63 2.29 -11.08
C VAL A 30 1.76 2.59 -10.09
N PRO A 31 2.70 1.65 -9.86
CA PRO A 31 3.75 1.82 -8.86
C PRO A 31 4.82 2.80 -9.33
N VAL A 32 5.03 3.85 -8.54
CA VAL A 32 6.18 4.77 -8.64
C VAL A 32 7.37 4.22 -7.87
N LEU A 33 7.11 3.66 -6.69
CA LEU A 33 8.08 2.98 -5.84
C LEU A 33 7.46 1.69 -5.30
N LYS A 34 8.24 0.61 -5.30
CA LYS A 34 7.84 -0.66 -4.72
C LYS A 34 9.04 -1.27 -4.01
N VAL A 35 8.87 -1.55 -2.72
CA VAL A 35 9.80 -2.35 -1.93
C VAL A 35 8.96 -3.41 -1.23
N ALA A 36 9.33 -4.68 -1.40
CA ALA A 36 8.57 -5.79 -0.85
C ALA A 36 9.50 -6.97 -0.56
N ASP A 37 9.22 -7.68 0.52
CA ASP A 37 9.71 -9.05 0.71
C ASP A 37 8.89 -9.98 -0.20
N GLU A 38 9.53 -10.48 -1.25
CA GLU A 38 8.90 -11.33 -2.28
C GLU A 38 8.39 -12.66 -1.73
N LYS A 39 8.91 -13.14 -0.58
CA LYS A 39 8.49 -14.41 0.02
C LYS A 39 7.29 -14.27 0.93
N ALA A 40 7.26 -13.19 1.72
CA ALA A 40 6.21 -12.98 2.71
C ALA A 40 4.99 -12.25 2.14
N THR A 41 5.17 -11.40 1.12
CA THR A 41 4.08 -10.55 0.61
C THR A 41 3.14 -11.33 -0.32
N PRO A 42 1.81 -11.30 -0.09
CA PRO A 42 0.85 -11.83 -1.05
C PRO A 42 0.94 -11.10 -2.40
N VAL A 43 1.32 -11.82 -3.45
CA VAL A 43 1.48 -11.25 -4.81
C VAL A 43 0.19 -10.58 -5.31
N THR A 44 -0.97 -11.07 -4.89
CA THR A 44 -2.28 -10.48 -5.23
C THR A 44 -2.46 -9.06 -4.71
N ALA A 45 -1.91 -8.74 -3.53
CA ALA A 45 -2.00 -7.42 -2.92
C ALA A 45 -1.12 -6.37 -3.65
N LEU A 46 -0.11 -6.83 -4.39
CA LEU A 46 0.79 -5.97 -5.18
C LEU A 46 0.30 -5.74 -6.62
N ARG A 47 -0.82 -6.35 -7.03
CA ARG A 47 -1.36 -6.19 -8.39
C ARG A 47 -2.01 -4.82 -8.52
N LEU A 48 -1.85 -4.22 -9.70
CA LEU A 48 -2.43 -2.91 -10.05
C LEU A 48 -3.92 -2.81 -9.71
N LYS A 49 -4.71 -3.86 -10.05
CA LYS A 49 -6.15 -3.91 -9.76
C LYS A 49 -6.50 -3.86 -8.27
N PHE A 50 -5.63 -4.42 -7.42
CA PHE A 50 -5.83 -4.38 -5.98
C PHE A 50 -5.52 -2.97 -5.46
N LEU A 51 -4.38 -2.41 -5.84
CA LEU A 51 -3.92 -1.09 -5.42
C LEU A 51 -4.87 0.04 -5.86
N SER A 52 -5.44 -0.04 -7.06
CA SER A 52 -6.40 0.93 -7.59
C SER A 52 -7.74 0.96 -6.83
N THR A 53 -8.05 -0.09 -6.05
CA THR A 53 -9.26 -0.14 -5.23
C THR A 53 -9.26 0.97 -4.17
N SER A 54 -8.09 1.34 -3.66
CA SER A 54 -7.95 2.42 -2.67
C SER A 54 -8.53 3.74 -3.18
N GLY A 55 -8.22 4.15 -4.41
CA GLY A 55 -8.70 5.41 -5.00
C GLY A 55 -10.23 5.48 -5.07
N THR A 56 -10.89 4.39 -5.47
CA THR A 56 -12.35 4.35 -5.52
C THR A 56 -12.97 4.29 -4.12
N THR A 57 -12.39 3.52 -3.20
CA THR A 57 -12.91 3.40 -1.83
C THR A 57 -12.77 4.70 -1.05
N LEU A 58 -11.66 5.44 -1.20
CA LEU A 58 -11.45 6.75 -0.56
C LEU A 58 -12.54 7.76 -0.98
N ASP A 59 -12.87 7.80 -2.27
CA ASP A 59 -13.92 8.67 -2.82
C ASP A 59 -15.30 8.34 -2.27
N GLN A 60 -15.63 7.05 -2.12
CA GLN A 60 -16.92 6.64 -1.57
C GLN A 60 -16.98 6.85 -0.06
N ALA A 61 -15.90 6.56 0.68
CA ALA A 61 -15.82 6.77 2.12
C ALA A 61 -15.99 8.26 2.49
N SER A 62 -15.49 9.17 1.65
CA SER A 62 -15.66 10.62 1.84
C SER A 62 -17.12 11.08 1.75
N LYS A 63 -18.02 10.27 1.18
CA LYS A 63 -19.45 10.58 1.04
C LYS A 63 -20.27 10.17 2.26
N LEU A 64 -19.66 9.61 3.30
CA LEU A 64 -20.34 9.21 4.53
C LEU A 64 -20.74 10.40 5.44
N GLY A 65 -20.46 11.64 5.04
CA GLY A 65 -20.76 12.83 5.85
C GLY A 65 -19.74 13.09 6.97
N LEU A 66 -18.61 12.38 6.97
CA LEU A 66 -17.54 12.47 7.98
C LEU A 66 -16.32 13.26 7.49
N SER A 67 -16.52 14.21 6.56
CA SER A 67 -15.45 14.90 5.81
C SER A 67 -14.67 13.97 4.87
N THR A 68 -13.56 14.46 4.32
CA THR A 68 -12.72 13.75 3.35
C THR A 68 -11.95 12.63 4.05
N ASN A 69 -12.05 11.42 3.51
CA ASN A 69 -11.30 10.27 3.98
C ASN A 69 -9.81 10.40 3.61
N ARG A 70 -8.92 10.02 4.53
CA ARG A 70 -7.45 10.09 4.35
C ARG A 70 -6.79 8.72 4.28
N THR A 71 -7.35 7.72 4.94
CA THR A 71 -6.72 6.42 5.14
C THR A 71 -7.80 5.37 5.33
N ILE A 72 -7.52 4.18 4.81
CA ILE A 72 -8.33 2.98 4.94
C ILE A 72 -7.40 1.88 5.45
N VAL A 73 -7.87 1.08 6.40
CA VAL A 73 -7.17 -0.12 6.87
C VAL A 73 -8.08 -1.32 6.60
N SER A 74 -7.59 -2.32 5.88
CA SER A 74 -8.33 -3.52 5.50
C SER A 74 -7.66 -4.75 6.10
N MET A 75 -8.39 -5.44 7.00
CA MET A 75 -7.92 -6.67 7.62
C MET A 75 -8.50 -7.88 6.87
N TYR A 76 -7.63 -8.75 6.39
CA TYR A 76 -7.96 -10.06 5.82
C TYR A 76 -7.56 -11.18 6.79
N SER A 77 -7.86 -12.43 6.45
CA SER A 77 -7.55 -13.58 7.32
C SER A 77 -6.05 -13.69 7.66
N ASN A 78 -5.16 -13.38 6.70
CA ASN A 78 -3.72 -13.66 6.83
C ASN A 78 -2.82 -12.45 6.53
N TYR A 79 -3.40 -11.27 6.26
CA TYR A 79 -2.64 -10.04 6.00
C TYR A 79 -3.52 -8.81 6.22
N GLN A 80 -2.89 -7.65 6.33
CA GLN A 80 -3.57 -6.36 6.40
C GLN A 80 -2.94 -5.39 5.39
N VAL A 81 -3.75 -4.42 4.94
CA VAL A 81 -3.34 -3.34 4.02
C VAL A 81 -3.82 -2.01 4.57
#